data_AF-A0A3A6QAF8-F1
#
_entry.id   AF-A0A3A6QAF8-F1
#
_cell.length_a   1.000
_cell.length_b   1.000
_cell.length_c   1.000
_cell.angle_alpha   90.00
_cell.angle_beta   90.00
_cell.angle_gamma   90.00
#
_symmetry.space_group_name_H-M   'P 1'
#
loop_
_entity.id
_entity.type
_entity.pdbx_description
1 polymer ?
#
loop_
_entity_poly.entity_id
_entity_poly.type
_entity_poly.pdbx_seq_one_letter_code
_entity_poly.pdbx_strand_id
1 'polypeptide(L)'
;MIVALAVLGGIIFSQVAISPAISFVIGVIASVCVIQFSSAKTETTLINDPATKTLYVGNLPYKANESHVKALFAEHGEVFAVRLMKDKRTGKRRGFGFVVMAASDVTAAIEELNEKEYMQRTLKVRVANDPKSQEDTFE
;
A
#
# COMPACT_ATOMS: atom_id res chain seq x y z
N MET A 1 5.83 44.29 9.33
CA MET A 1 6.54 43.67 8.18
C MET A 1 5.70 42.66 7.38
N ILE A 2 4.71 41.97 7.96
CA ILE A 2 3.86 41.01 7.20
C ILE A 2 2.82 41.73 6.32
N VAL A 3 2.31 42.90 6.73
CA VAL A 3 1.31 43.65 5.93
C VAL A 3 1.93 44.33 4.69
N ALA A 4 3.24 44.61 4.70
CA ALA A 4 3.93 45.26 3.57
C ALA A 4 4.21 44.30 2.39
N LEU A 5 4.30 42.99 2.65
CA LEU A 5 4.54 41.97 1.62
C LEU A 5 3.29 41.62 0.80
N ALA A 6 2.09 41.79 1.37
CA ALA A 6 0.83 41.50 0.67
C ALA A 6 0.51 42.54 -0.43
N VAL A 7 0.87 43.80 -0.22
CA VAL A 7 0.58 44.88 -1.18
C VAL A 7 1.52 44.84 -2.39
N LEU A 8 2.79 44.43 -2.19
CA LEU A 8 3.74 44.22 -3.29
C LEU A 8 3.34 43.05 -4.21
N GLY A 9 2.71 42.01 -3.69
CA GLY A 9 2.18 40.89 -4.49
C GLY A 9 0.94 41.26 -5.32
N GLY A 10 0.06 42.12 -4.80
CA GLY A 10 -1.17 42.53 -5.50
C GLY A 10 -0.93 43.46 -6.69
N ILE A 11 0.11 44.30 -6.65
CA ILE A 11 0.40 45.27 -7.72
C ILE A 11 1.02 44.57 -8.93
N ILE A 12 1.87 43.56 -8.74
CA ILE A 12 2.47 42.81 -9.85
C ILE A 12 1.42 41.93 -10.57
N PHE A 13 0.42 41.43 -9.85
CA PHE A 13 -0.67 40.63 -10.43
C PHE A 13 -1.67 41.47 -11.23
N SER A 14 -1.80 42.77 -10.98
CA SER A 14 -2.79 43.62 -11.67
C SER A 14 -2.31 44.19 -13.01
N GLN A 15 -1.02 44.07 -13.36
CA GLN A 15 -0.46 44.63 -14.61
C GLN A 15 0.06 43.60 -15.60
N VAL A 16 0.17 42.33 -15.23
CA VAL A 16 0.42 41.27 -16.20
C VAL A 16 -0.93 40.84 -16.78
N ALA A 17 -1.24 41.31 -17.98
CA ALA A 17 -2.28 40.73 -18.80
C ALA A 17 -1.87 39.29 -19.16
N ILE A 18 -2.05 38.36 -18.22
CA ILE A 18 -1.94 36.93 -18.49
C ILE A 18 -3.04 36.63 -19.49
N SER A 19 -2.67 36.55 -20.76
CA SER A 19 -3.60 36.22 -21.84
C SER A 19 -4.40 34.98 -21.42
N PRO A 20 -5.73 34.93 -21.66
CA PRO A 20 -6.56 33.78 -21.30
C PRO A 20 -5.99 32.44 -21.80
N ALA A 21 -5.22 32.46 -22.88
CA ALA A 21 -4.51 31.31 -23.42
C ALA A 21 -3.47 30.71 -22.44
N ILE A 22 -2.73 31.55 -21.71
CA ILE A 22 -1.68 31.10 -20.77
C ILE A 22 -2.32 30.44 -19.54
N SER A 23 -3.45 30.99 -19.07
CA SER A 23 -4.21 30.41 -17.96
C SER A 23 -4.84 29.06 -18.33
N PHE A 24 -5.24 28.89 -19.59
CA PHE A 24 -5.77 27.62 -20.09
C PHE A 24 -4.70 26.53 -20.16
N VAL A 25 -3.49 26.84 -20.61
CA VAL A 25 -2.38 25.87 -20.70
C VAL A 25 -1.93 25.38 -19.31
N ILE A 26 -1.81 26.29 -18.33
CA ILE A 26 -1.46 25.92 -16.96
C ILE A 26 -2.58 25.07 -16.33
N GLY A 27 -3.84 25.42 -16.58
CA GLY A 27 -5.00 24.64 -16.12
C GLY A 27 -5.04 23.22 -16.71
N VAL A 28 -4.76 23.06 -18.00
CA VAL A 28 -4.71 21.75 -18.68
C VAL A 28 -3.54 20.90 -18.18
N ILE A 29 -2.35 21.50 -17.99
CA ILE A 29 -1.17 20.77 -17.48
C ILE A 29 -1.40 20.31 -16.04
N ALA A 30 -1.96 21.17 -15.18
CA ALA A 30 -2.30 20.80 -13.81
C ALA A 30 -3.38 19.70 -13.77
N SER A 31 -4.40 19.78 -14.64
CA SER A 31 -5.45 18.76 -14.72
C SER A 31 -4.93 17.41 -15.22
N VAL A 32 -3.99 17.39 -16.17
CA VAL A 32 -3.36 16.15 -16.67
C VAL A 32 -2.41 15.55 -15.61
N CYS A 33 -1.73 16.37 -14.82
CA CYS A 33 -0.84 15.89 -13.76
C CYS A 33 -1.60 15.24 -12.58
N VAL A 34 -2.80 15.70 -12.23
CA VAL A 34 -3.59 15.12 -11.14
C VAL A 34 -4.07 13.70 -11.47
N ILE A 35 -4.28 13.37 -12.75
CA ILE A 35 -4.72 12.02 -13.16
C ILE A 35 -3.56 11.00 -13.06
N GLN A 36 -2.30 11.44 -13.21
CA GLN A 36 -1.14 10.52 -13.23
C GLN A 36 -0.47 10.31 -11.86
N PHE A 37 -0.73 11.15 -10.85
CA PHE A 37 0.02 11.11 -9.58
C PHE A 37 -0.70 10.45 -8.40
N SER A 38 -1.95 10.00 -8.55
CA SER A 38 -2.72 9.34 -7.48
C SER A 38 -2.74 7.81 -7.53
N SER A 39 -1.84 7.18 -8.28
CA SER A 39 -1.65 5.72 -8.21
C SER A 39 -0.18 5.35 -8.12
N ALA A 40 0.48 5.75 -7.03
CA ALA A 40 1.57 4.95 -6.48
C ALA A 40 0.99 3.72 -5.75
N LYS A 41 0.24 2.89 -6.49
CA LYS A 41 -0.04 1.52 -6.10
C LYS A 41 0.99 0.67 -6.83
N THR A 42 2.17 0.58 -6.24
CA THR A 42 3.21 -0.37 -6.63
C THR A 42 2.66 -1.78 -6.40
N GLU A 43 2.02 -2.34 -7.42
CA GLU A 43 1.73 -3.76 -7.52
C GLU A 43 2.77 -4.39 -8.43
N THR A 44 3.44 -5.42 -7.91
CA THR A 44 4.14 -6.49 -8.63
C THR A 44 5.53 -6.14 -9.21
N THR A 45 6.58 -6.50 -8.46
CA THR A 45 7.67 -7.43 -8.85
C THR A 45 8.72 -7.45 -7.72
N LEU A 46 8.46 -8.13 -6.60
CA LEU A 46 9.46 -8.39 -5.55
C LEU A 46 9.42 -9.87 -5.10
N ILE A 47 9.12 -10.77 -6.02
CA ILE A 47 8.99 -12.21 -5.72
C ILE A 47 10.31 -12.99 -5.86
N ASN A 48 11.44 -12.32 -6.10
CA ASN A 48 12.73 -13.00 -6.23
C ASN A 48 13.94 -12.24 -5.67
N ASP A 49 13.71 -11.23 -4.81
CA ASP A 49 14.80 -10.58 -4.10
C ASP A 49 15.15 -11.40 -2.85
N PRO A 50 16.42 -11.82 -2.66
CA PRO A 50 16.84 -12.53 -1.44
C PRO A 50 16.64 -11.68 -0.17
N ALA A 51 16.41 -10.38 -0.34
CA ALA A 51 16.14 -9.42 0.73
C ALA A 51 14.69 -9.45 1.23
N THR A 52 13.76 -10.13 0.57
CA THR A 52 12.35 -10.20 0.99
C THR A 52 11.90 -11.64 1.25
N LYS A 53 10.96 -11.80 2.19
CA LYS A 53 10.37 -13.09 2.53
C LYS A 53 8.86 -12.97 2.64
N THR A 54 8.18 -14.04 2.24
CA THR A 54 6.73 -14.16 2.37
C THR A 54 6.38 -14.86 3.68
N LEU A 55 5.45 -14.26 4.42
CA LEU A 55 4.87 -14.74 5.66
C LEU A 55 3.45 -15.24 5.39
N TYR A 56 3.12 -16.41 5.91
CA TYR A 56 1.77 -16.92 5.99
C TYR A 56 1.12 -16.44 7.28
N VAL A 57 -0.08 -15.88 7.17
CA VAL A 57 -0.88 -15.38 8.30
C VAL A 57 -2.22 -16.10 8.31
N GLY A 58 -2.43 -16.97 9.29
CA GLY A 58 -3.62 -17.78 9.46
C GLY A 58 -4.50 -17.36 10.63
N ASN A 59 -5.72 -17.90 10.65
CA ASN A 59 -6.74 -17.66 11.68
C ASN A 59 -7.17 -16.19 11.82
N LEU A 60 -7.00 -15.40 10.76
CA LEU A 60 -7.46 -14.03 10.70
C LEU A 60 -8.99 -13.96 10.84
N PRO A 61 -9.52 -12.99 11.59
CA PRO A 61 -10.96 -12.78 11.69
C PRO A 61 -11.53 -12.41 10.32
N TYR A 62 -12.77 -12.83 10.03
CA TYR A 62 -13.43 -12.51 8.76
C TYR A 62 -13.65 -11.01 8.54
N LYS A 63 -13.52 -10.19 9.59
CA LYS A 63 -13.56 -8.72 9.52
C LYS A 63 -12.19 -8.10 9.20
N ALA A 64 -11.07 -8.83 9.33
CA ALA A 64 -9.74 -8.30 9.00
C ALA A 64 -9.61 -8.04 7.50
N ASN A 65 -9.21 -6.81 7.16
CA ASN A 65 -8.92 -6.36 5.81
C ASN A 65 -7.41 -6.32 5.58
N GLU A 66 -7.00 -6.20 4.31
CA GLU A 66 -5.58 -6.04 3.94
C GLU A 66 -4.93 -4.85 4.65
N SER A 67 -5.65 -3.73 4.80
CA SER A 67 -5.17 -2.56 5.55
C SER A 67 -4.89 -2.86 7.01
N HIS A 68 -5.72 -3.65 7.68
CA HIS A 68 -5.50 -4.02 9.09
C HIS A 68 -4.29 -4.91 9.25
N VAL A 69 -4.13 -5.90 8.36
CA VAL A 69 -2.96 -6.79 8.38
C VAL A 69 -1.71 -5.99 8.03
N LYS A 70 -1.76 -5.10 7.03
CA LYS A 70 -0.63 -4.22 6.71
C LYS A 70 -0.21 -3.37 7.91
N ALA A 71 -1.16 -2.74 8.59
CA ALA A 71 -0.87 -1.91 9.77
C ALA A 71 -0.24 -2.73 10.90
N LEU A 72 -0.80 -3.90 11.21
CA LEU A 72 -0.29 -4.78 12.25
C LEU A 72 1.16 -5.23 11.99
N PHE A 73 1.48 -5.59 10.75
CA PHE A 73 2.83 -6.03 10.37
C PHE A 73 3.79 -4.84 10.20
N ALA A 74 3.29 -3.64 9.87
CA ALA A 74 4.09 -2.42 9.76
C ALA A 74 4.68 -1.94 11.09
N GLU A 75 4.11 -2.35 12.22
CA GLU A 75 4.68 -2.09 13.55
C GLU A 75 5.98 -2.88 13.81
N HIS A 76 6.19 -3.98 13.08
CA HIS A 76 7.32 -4.89 13.28
C HIS A 76 8.34 -4.85 12.15
N GLY A 77 8.06 -4.14 11.05
CA GLY A 77 9.00 -4.01 9.93
C GLY A 77 8.37 -3.44 8.66
N GLU A 78 9.15 -3.41 7.58
CA GLU A 78 8.67 -2.91 6.29
C GLU A 78 7.82 -3.96 5.55
N VAL A 79 6.57 -3.59 5.22
CA VAL A 79 5.62 -4.44 4.50
C VAL A 79 5.51 -4.00 3.04
N PHE A 80 5.98 -4.84 2.14
CA PHE A 80 5.95 -4.61 0.69
C PHE A 80 4.57 -4.92 0.10
N ALA A 81 4.00 -6.07 0.43
CA ALA A 81 2.72 -6.52 -0.13
C ALA A 81 1.91 -7.33 0.88
N VAL A 82 0.58 -7.24 0.77
CA VAL A 82 -0.36 -8.05 1.54
C VAL A 82 -1.37 -8.63 0.58
N ARG A 83 -1.63 -9.94 0.68
CA ARG A 83 -2.60 -10.66 -0.14
C ARG A 83 -3.47 -11.53 0.74
N LEU A 84 -4.75 -11.18 0.87
CA LEU A 84 -5.72 -12.00 1.62
C LEU A 84 -6.46 -12.96 0.69
N MET A 85 -6.55 -14.24 1.07
CA MET A 85 -7.27 -15.23 0.29
C MET A 85 -8.77 -15.16 0.58
N LYS A 86 -9.55 -15.01 -0.48
CA LYS A 86 -11.01 -15.10 -0.48
C LYS A 86 -11.42 -16.37 -1.23
N ASP A 87 -12.52 -16.95 -0.79
CA ASP A 87 -13.16 -18.06 -1.48
C ASP A 87 -13.79 -17.55 -2.78
N LYS A 88 -13.37 -18.08 -3.93
CA LYS A 88 -13.83 -17.61 -5.26
C LYS A 88 -15.31 -17.90 -5.53
N ARG A 89 -15.91 -18.89 -4.86
CA ARG A 89 -17.29 -19.32 -5.09
C ARG A 89 -18.28 -18.56 -4.21
N THR A 90 -17.91 -18.29 -2.96
CA THR A 90 -18.78 -17.67 -1.96
C THR A 90 -18.43 -16.22 -1.65
N GLY A 91 -17.27 -15.74 -2.11
CA GLY A 91 -16.73 -14.41 -1.79
C GLY A 91 -16.32 -14.24 -0.33
N LYS A 92 -16.52 -15.27 0.53
CA LYS A 92 -16.19 -15.21 1.95
C LYS A 92 -14.68 -15.26 2.14
N ARG A 93 -14.18 -14.53 3.13
CA ARG A 93 -12.75 -14.56 3.49
C ARG A 93 -12.42 -15.92 4.08
N ARG A 94 -11.31 -16.54 3.64
CA ARG A 94 -10.87 -17.84 4.17
C ARG A 94 -10.18 -17.73 5.53
N GLY A 95 -9.99 -16.50 6.04
CA GLY A 95 -9.34 -16.26 7.32
C GLY A 95 -7.82 -16.50 7.28
N PHE A 96 -7.20 -16.36 6.10
CA PHE A 96 -5.76 -16.42 5.97
C PHE A 96 -5.24 -15.55 4.81
N GLY A 97 -3.96 -15.23 4.86
CA GLY A 97 -3.27 -14.30 3.99
C GLY A 97 -1.79 -14.61 3.83
N PHE A 98 -1.17 -13.91 2.87
CA PHE A 98 0.27 -13.82 2.70
C PHE A 98 0.71 -12.37 2.83
N VAL A 99 1.84 -12.13 3.49
CA VAL A 99 2.44 -10.81 3.67
C VAL A 99 3.89 -10.89 3.22
N VAL A 100 4.33 -9.98 2.36
CA VAL A 100 5.72 -9.88 1.92
C VAL A 100 6.40 -8.79 2.73
N MET A 101 7.48 -9.14 3.42
CA MET A 101 8.26 -8.24 4.29
C MET A 101 9.76 -8.39 4.03
N ALA A 102 10.54 -7.45 4.58
CA ALA A 102 12.00 -7.56 4.59
C ALA A 102 12.44 -8.83 5.35
N ALA A 103 13.40 -9.56 4.79
CA ALA A 103 13.89 -10.82 5.34
C ALA A 103 14.50 -10.64 6.75
N SER A 104 15.04 -9.45 7.07
CA SER A 104 15.55 -9.09 8.39
C SER A 104 14.47 -9.05 9.46
N ASP A 105 13.28 -8.57 9.11
CA ASP A 105 12.21 -8.23 10.06
C ASP A 105 11.26 -9.41 10.27
N VAL A 106 11.29 -10.38 9.36
CA VAL A 106 10.43 -11.58 9.36
C VAL A 106 10.53 -12.36 10.67
N THR A 107 11.73 -12.55 11.21
CA THR A 107 11.91 -13.30 12.47
C THR A 107 11.22 -12.59 13.64
N ALA A 108 11.46 -11.28 13.78
CA ALA A 108 10.84 -10.49 14.85
C ALA A 108 9.31 -10.43 14.72
N ALA A 109 8.81 -10.26 13.49
CA ALA A 109 7.38 -10.26 13.22
C ALA A 109 6.72 -11.60 13.55
N ILE A 110 7.39 -12.73 13.28
CA ILE A 110 6.88 -14.06 13.66
C ILE A 110 6.87 -14.22 15.17
N GLU A 111 7.94 -13.89 15.87
CA GLU A 111 8.03 -14.08 17.33
C GLU A 111 6.98 -13.28 18.09
N GLU A 112 6.68 -12.05 17.64
CA GLU A 112 5.75 -11.16 18.33
C GLU A 112 4.28 -11.33 17.89
N LEU A 113 4.02 -11.69 16.63
CA LEU A 113 2.65 -11.84 16.11
C LEU A 113 2.14 -13.28 16.10
N ASN A 114 3.02 -14.28 16.13
CA ASN A 114 2.58 -15.67 16.21
C ASN A 114 1.96 -15.93 17.58
N GLU A 115 0.78 -16.54 17.60
CA GLU A 115 -0.01 -16.81 18.81
C GLU A 115 -0.57 -15.56 19.52
N LYS A 116 -0.42 -14.38 18.90
CA LYS A 116 -1.04 -13.14 19.40
C LYS A 116 -2.55 -13.18 19.25
N GLU A 117 -3.27 -12.77 20.30
CA GLU A 117 -4.72 -12.61 20.23
C GLU A 117 -5.09 -11.33 19.47
N TYR A 118 -5.85 -11.48 18.39
CA TYR A 118 -6.33 -10.38 17.56
C TYR A 118 -7.82 -10.55 17.26
N MET A 119 -8.64 -9.62 17.76
CA MET A 119 -10.11 -9.64 17.62
C MET A 119 -10.71 -11.00 18.03
N GLN A 120 -10.36 -11.49 19.23
CA GLN A 120 -10.84 -12.75 19.80
C GLN A 120 -10.42 -13.99 19.01
N ARG A 121 -9.34 -13.89 18.23
CA ARG A 121 -8.75 -15.03 17.50
C ARG A 121 -7.24 -15.01 17.63
N THR A 122 -6.65 -16.16 17.88
CA THR A 122 -5.21 -16.34 17.95
C THR A 122 -4.60 -16.38 16.55
N LEU A 123 -3.78 -15.40 16.18
CA LEU A 123 -3.11 -15.38 14.89
C LEU A 123 -2.07 -16.49 14.80
N LYS A 124 -1.91 -17.05 13.59
CA LYS A 124 -0.85 -18.02 13.31
C LYS A 124 0.06 -17.47 12.23
N VAL A 125 1.28 -17.09 12.60
CA VAL A 125 2.23 -16.46 11.68
C VAL A 125 3.42 -17.39 11.47
N ARG A 126 3.75 -17.67 10.21
CA ARG A 126 4.85 -18.57 9.83
C ARG A 126 5.52 -18.08 8.56
N VAL A 127 6.78 -18.46 8.33
CA VAL A 127 7.39 -18.31 6.99
C VAL A 127 6.54 -19.11 6.00
N ALA A 128 6.09 -18.46 4.93
CA ALA A 128 5.41 -19.14 3.84
C ALA A 128 6.46 -19.83 2.97
N ASN A 129 6.20 -21.08 2.60
CA ASN A 129 6.84 -21.61 1.39
C ASN A 129 6.25 -20.87 0.20
N ASP A 130 7.11 -20.50 -0.75
CA ASP A 130 6.70 -19.81 -1.96
C ASP A 130 5.44 -20.46 -2.51
N PRO A 131 4.35 -19.69 -2.72
CA PRO A 131 3.25 -20.21 -3.48
C PRO A 131 3.87 -20.54 -4.84
N LYS A 132 3.96 -21.84 -5.18
CA LYS A 132 4.18 -22.26 -6.56
C LYS A 132 3.17 -21.45 -7.36
N SER A 133 3.65 -20.40 -8.02
CA SER A 133 2.86 -19.60 -8.94
C SER A 133 2.20 -20.64 -9.82
N GLN A 134 0.88 -20.72 -9.76
CA GLN A 134 0.16 -21.47 -10.76
C GLN A 134 0.48 -20.69 -12.04
N GLU A 135 1.46 -21.18 -12.79
CA GLU A 135 1.54 -20.94 -14.22
C GLU A 135 0.16 -21.35 -14.71
N ASP A 136 -0.67 -20.35 -15.03
CA ASP A 136 -1.84 -20.56 -15.84
C ASP A 136 -1.31 -21.09 -17.17
N THR A 137 -1.16 -22.42 -17.27
CA THR A 137 -1.02 -23.15 -18.53
C THR A 137 -2.27 -22.81 -19.33
N PHE A 138 -2.16 -21.77 -20.14
CA PHE A 138 -3.09 -21.50 -21.21
C PHE A 138 -2.60 -22.32 -22.41
N GLU A 139 -3.03 -23.58 -22.48
CA GLU A 139 -3.01 -24.38 -23.72
C GLU A 139 -4.38 -24.29 -24.41
#